data_AF-A0A367LWD9-F1
#
_entry.id   AF-A0A367LWD9-F1
#
_cell.length_a   1.000
_cell.length_b   1.000
_cell.length_c   1.000
_cell.angle_alpha   90.00
_cell.angle_beta   90.00
_cell.angle_gamma   90.00
#
_symmetry.space_group_name_H-M   'P 1'
#
loop_
_entity.id
_entity.type
_entity.pdbx_description
1 polymer ?
#
loop_
_entity_poly.entity_id
_entity_poly.type
_entity_poly.pdbx_seq_one_letter_code
_entity_poly.pdbx_strand_id
1 'polypeptide(L)'
;VDANLHPERLDRPWAQALDATHRGYYKVGDMTQGLGWEAYDWPISLKRLQAGNSTPMALQPHRIARLPAPQALEGQRLLNKTGSTNGFGAYVAFVPGRDLGLVILAVSRIHIAAPTGLL
;
A
#
# COMPACT_ATOMS: atom_id res chain seq x y z
N VAL A 1 1.51 -9.25 8.75
CA VAL A 1 2.67 -8.60 8.10
C VAL A 1 3.77 -9.62 7.85
N ASP A 2 4.22 -10.36 8.86
CA ASP A 2 5.25 -11.41 8.71
C ASP A 2 5.01 -12.36 7.51
N ALA A 3 3.81 -12.94 7.39
CA ALA A 3 3.47 -13.78 6.24
C ALA A 3 3.58 -13.09 4.86
N ASN A 4 3.41 -11.76 4.79
CA ASN A 4 3.60 -11.02 3.54
C ASN A 4 5.09 -10.71 3.26
N LEU A 5 5.94 -10.69 4.29
CA LEU A 5 7.39 -10.59 4.11
C LEU A 5 7.99 -11.94 3.74
N HIS A 6 7.39 -13.03 4.24
CA HIS A 6 7.88 -14.39 4.11
C HIS A 6 6.78 -15.37 3.68
N PRO A 7 6.20 -15.22 2.45
CA PRO A 7 5.15 -16.11 1.97
C PRO A 7 5.63 -17.55 1.84
N GLU A 8 6.92 -17.80 1.65
CA GLU A 8 7.54 -19.12 1.55
C GLU A 8 7.45 -19.96 2.83
N ARG A 9 7.11 -19.34 3.96
CA ARG A 9 6.90 -20.05 5.24
C ARG A 9 5.52 -20.71 5.34
N LEU A 10 4.65 -20.49 4.35
CA LEU A 10 3.31 -21.06 4.28
C LEU A 10 3.25 -22.24 3.31
N ASP A 11 2.22 -23.08 3.44
CA ASP A 11 1.94 -24.10 2.44
C ASP A 11 1.74 -23.47 1.06
N ARG A 12 2.16 -24.22 0.02
CA ARG A 12 2.21 -23.72 -1.37
C ARG A 12 0.95 -22.95 -1.83
N PRO A 13 -0.29 -23.42 -1.60
CA PRO A 13 -1.47 -22.68 -2.04
C PRO A 13 -1.59 -21.28 -1.40
N TRP A 14 -1.20 -21.15 -0.13
CA TRP A 14 -1.26 -19.89 0.60
C TRP A 14 -0.11 -18.95 0.25
N ALA A 15 1.09 -19.50 0.03
CA ALA A 15 2.23 -18.74 -0.50
C ALA A 15 1.86 -18.11 -1.86
N GLN A 16 1.31 -18.92 -2.78
CA GLN A 16 0.86 -18.45 -4.10
C GLN A 16 -0.26 -17.40 -4.01
N ALA A 17 -1.17 -17.54 -3.04
CA ALA A 17 -2.22 -16.56 -2.82
C ALA A 17 -1.64 -15.21 -2.38
N LEU A 18 -0.64 -15.20 -1.49
CA LEU A 18 0.05 -13.96 -1.09
C LEU A 18 0.84 -13.35 -2.24
N ASP A 19 1.60 -14.15 -2.99
CA ASP A 19 2.34 -13.70 -4.17
C ASP A 19 1.42 -13.05 -5.21
N ALA A 20 0.19 -13.57 -5.37
CA ALA A 20 -0.81 -12.97 -6.25
C ALA A 20 -1.23 -11.56 -5.79
N THR A 21 -1.20 -11.27 -4.48
CA THR A 21 -1.46 -9.91 -3.96
C THR A 21 -0.30 -8.95 -4.18
N HIS A 22 0.91 -9.45 -4.38
CA HIS A 22 2.13 -8.65 -4.64
C HIS A 22 2.37 -8.46 -6.14
N ARG A 23 1.30 -8.31 -6.93
CA ARG A 23 1.38 -8.01 -8.36
C ARG A 23 0.69 -6.69 -8.66
N GLY A 24 1.44 -5.74 -9.21
CA GLY A 24 0.95 -4.45 -9.65
C GLY A 24 0.39 -4.51 -11.07
N TYR A 25 -0.72 -3.82 -11.33
CA TYR A 25 -1.42 -3.85 -12.62
C TYR A 25 -1.47 -2.50 -13.33
N TYR A 26 -1.52 -1.41 -12.58
CA TYR A 26 -1.56 -0.05 -13.12
C TYR A 26 -1.03 0.95 -12.11
N LYS A 27 -0.73 2.18 -12.58
CA LYS A 27 -0.31 3.30 -11.74
C LYS A 27 -1.33 4.43 -11.73
N VAL A 28 -1.39 5.14 -10.61
CA VAL A 28 -2.00 6.47 -10.47
C VAL A 28 -1.00 7.36 -9.72
N GLY A 29 -0.41 8.32 -10.42
CA GLY A 29 0.71 9.09 -9.89
C GLY A 29 1.86 8.15 -9.46
N ASP A 30 2.23 8.22 -8.19
CA ASP A 30 3.31 7.42 -7.60
C ASP A 30 2.90 6.02 -7.16
N MET A 31 1.59 5.80 -6.99
CA MET A 31 1.04 4.54 -6.51
C MET A 31 0.95 3.52 -7.64
N THR A 32 1.40 2.29 -7.38
CA THR A 32 1.16 1.10 -8.22
C THR A 32 0.13 0.21 -7.52
N GLN A 33 -1.00 -0.05 -8.17
CA GLN A 33 -2.11 -0.81 -7.58
C GLN A 33 -1.89 -2.32 -7.78
N GLY A 34 -1.87 -3.06 -6.67
CA GLY A 34 -2.02 -4.53 -6.66
C GLY A 34 -3.38 -5.00 -6.16
N LEU A 35 -3.52 -6.29 -5.88
CA LEU A 35 -4.76 -6.83 -5.31
C LEU A 35 -4.80 -6.50 -3.82
N GLY A 36 -5.62 -5.51 -3.45
CA GLY A 36 -5.67 -4.98 -2.09
C GLY A 36 -4.52 -4.00 -1.80
N TRP A 37 -3.27 -4.43 -1.95
CA TRP A 37 -2.09 -3.62 -1.66
C TRP A 37 -1.89 -2.46 -2.65
N GLU A 38 -1.43 -1.32 -2.10
CA GLU A 38 -0.92 -0.18 -2.86
C GLU A 38 0.60 -0.10 -2.65
N ALA A 39 1.36 0.09 -3.71
CA ALA A 39 2.82 0.07 -3.66
C ALA A 39 3.47 1.37 -4.16
N TYR A 40 4.58 1.74 -3.53
CA TYR A 40 5.39 2.90 -3.86
C TYR A 40 6.86 2.50 -3.93
N ASP A 41 7.65 3.15 -4.79
CA ASP A 41 9.10 2.98 -4.75
C ASP A 41 9.66 3.42 -3.39
N TRP A 42 10.65 2.71 -2.86
CA TRP A 42 11.28 3.02 -1.58
C TRP A 42 12.77 3.42 -1.78
N PRO A 43 13.23 4.55 -1.21
CA PRO A 43 12.49 5.50 -0.39
C PRO A 43 11.58 6.44 -1.20
N ILE A 44 10.49 6.88 -0.56
CA ILE A 44 9.56 7.92 -1.06
C ILE A 44 9.50 9.07 -0.06
N SER A 45 9.26 10.29 -0.54
CA SER A 45 9.05 11.42 0.37
C SER A 45 7.71 11.32 1.10
N LEU A 46 7.67 11.79 2.35
CA LEU A 46 6.45 11.77 3.17
C LEU A 46 5.26 12.44 2.45
N LYS A 47 5.49 13.59 1.81
CA LYS A 47 4.46 14.33 1.08
C LYS A 47 3.82 13.49 -0.04
N ARG A 48 4.63 12.73 -0.80
CA ARG A 48 4.14 11.89 -1.90
C ARG A 48 3.39 10.67 -1.37
N LEU A 49 3.89 10.05 -0.29
CA LEU A 49 3.18 8.94 0.37
C LEU A 49 1.82 9.39 0.94
N GLN A 50 1.75 10.58 1.55
CA GLN A 50 0.51 11.17 2.04
C GLN A 50 -0.46 11.48 0.89
N ALA A 51 0.03 12.05 -0.21
CA ALA A 51 -0.80 12.31 -1.40
C ALA A 51 -1.41 11.02 -1.97
N GLY A 52 -0.64 9.93 -2.00
CA GLY A 52 -1.09 8.62 -2.43
C GLY A 52 -2.13 7.96 -1.52
N ASN A 53 -2.23 8.37 -0.25
CA ASN A 53 -3.24 7.85 0.69
C ASN A 53 -4.35 8.89 0.99
N SER A 54 -4.39 10.00 0.27
CA SER A 54 -5.25 11.14 0.58
C SER A 54 -6.74 10.92 0.28
N THR A 55 -7.60 11.76 0.85
CA THR A 55 -9.05 11.75 0.54
C THR A 55 -9.36 11.92 -0.95
N PRO A 56 -8.71 12.84 -1.70
CA PRO A 56 -8.87 12.88 -3.15
C PRO A 56 -8.56 11.55 -3.83
N MET A 57 -7.44 10.89 -3.49
CA MET A 57 -7.10 9.57 -4.05
C MET A 57 -8.23 8.55 -3.85
N ALA A 58 -8.86 8.56 -2.67
CA ALA A 58 -9.92 7.62 -2.32
C ALA A 58 -11.29 7.95 -2.94
N LEU A 59 -11.63 9.23 -3.11
CA LEU A 59 -12.99 9.67 -3.47
C LEU A 59 -13.13 10.16 -4.91
N GLN A 60 -12.03 10.47 -5.60
CA GLN A 60 -12.07 11.01 -6.96
C GLN A 60 -11.72 9.94 -7.99
N PRO A 61 -12.28 10.02 -9.21
CA PRO A 61 -11.84 9.19 -10.32
C PRO A 61 -10.45 9.64 -10.78
N HIS A 62 -9.58 8.67 -11.06
CA HIS A 62 -8.24 8.92 -11.59
C HIS A 62 -8.02 8.14 -12.87
N ARG A 63 -7.40 8.78 -13.88
CA ARG A 63 -6.97 8.07 -15.08
C ARG A 63 -5.81 7.15 -14.72
N ILE A 64 -5.94 5.87 -15.04
CA ILE A 64 -4.88 4.89 -14.80
C ILE A 64 -3.83 4.90 -15.92
N ALA A 65 -2.60 4.60 -15.56
CA ALA A 65 -1.54 4.18 -16.49
C ALA A 65 -1.35 2.67 -16.37
N ARG A 66 -1.95 1.90 -17.29
CA ARG A 66 -1.89 0.43 -17.27
C ARG A 66 -0.46 -0.05 -17.51
N LEU A 67 -0.01 -1.04 -16.74
CA LEU A 67 1.26 -1.71 -16.99
C LEU A 67 1.12 -2.72 -18.14
N PRO A 68 2.15 -2.89 -18.98
CA PRO A 68 2.10 -3.83 -20.12
C PRO A 68 2.00 -5.29 -19.66
N ALA A 69 2.49 -5.61 -18.46
CA ALA A 69 2.34 -6.89 -17.79
C ALA A 69 2.28 -6.67 -16.27
N PRO A 70 1.69 -7.59 -15.48
CA PRO A 70 1.74 -7.52 -14.03
C PRO A 70 3.18 -7.45 -13.52
N GLN A 71 3.47 -6.48 -12.65
CA GLN A 71 4.80 -6.23 -12.10
C GLN A 71 4.89 -6.79 -10.69
N ALA A 72 5.96 -7.51 -10.36
CA ALA A 72 6.22 -7.94 -8.98
C ALA A 72 6.41 -6.72 -8.05
N LEU A 73 5.67 -6.69 -6.95
CA LEU A 73 5.72 -5.66 -5.92
C LEU A 73 6.66 -6.10 -4.79
N GLU A 74 7.92 -6.31 -5.14
CA GLU A 74 8.97 -6.80 -4.24
C GLU A 74 10.17 -5.85 -4.19
N GLY A 75 11.19 -6.21 -3.42
CA GLY A 75 12.44 -5.46 -3.32
C GLY A 75 12.25 -4.10 -2.62
N GLN A 76 12.86 -3.04 -3.18
CA GLN A 76 12.81 -1.69 -2.62
C GLN A 76 11.47 -1.00 -2.93
N ARG A 77 10.39 -1.55 -2.37
CA ARG A 77 9.03 -1.02 -2.46
C ARG A 77 8.37 -0.98 -1.10
N LEU A 78 7.64 0.09 -0.82
CA LEU A 78 6.74 0.18 0.32
C LEU A 78 5.34 -0.25 -0.14
N LEU A 79 4.86 -1.36 0.39
CA LEU A 79 3.48 -1.82 0.24
C LEU A 79 2.71 -1.36 1.47
N ASN A 80 1.54 -0.76 1.27
CA ASN A 80 0.74 -0.31 2.39
C ASN A 80 -0.77 -0.45 2.16
N LYS A 81 -1.50 -0.31 3.26
CA LYS A 81 -2.94 -0.12 3.25
C LYS A 81 -3.41 0.68 4.46
N THR A 82 -4.37 1.56 4.21
CA THR A 82 -5.17 2.25 5.21
C THR A 82 -6.54 1.58 5.35
N GLY A 83 -7.09 1.58 6.56
CA GLY A 83 -8.45 1.12 6.84
C GLY A 83 -9.08 1.95 7.95
N SER A 84 -10.38 2.24 7.85
CA SER A 84 -11.10 2.97 8.89
C SER A 84 -12.55 2.53 8.99
N THR A 85 -13.07 2.56 10.22
CA THR A 85 -14.50 2.50 10.53
C THR A 85 -14.87 3.74 11.36
N ASN A 86 -16.08 3.79 11.93
CA ASN A 86 -16.48 4.92 12.77
C ASN A 86 -15.68 5.01 14.08
N GLY A 87 -15.23 3.87 14.63
CA GLY A 87 -14.52 3.82 15.92
C GLY A 87 -13.05 3.40 15.83
N PHE A 88 -12.55 3.07 14.63
CA PHE A 88 -11.21 2.49 14.48
C PHE A 88 -10.47 3.04 13.26
N GLY A 89 -9.15 3.06 13.37
CA GLY A 89 -8.23 3.31 12.28
C GLY A 89 -7.10 2.29 12.28
N ALA A 90 -6.71 1.85 11.09
CA ALA A 90 -5.63 0.92 10.87
C ALA A 90 -4.72 1.41 9.74
N TYR A 91 -3.43 1.20 9.91
CA TYR A 91 -2.43 1.36 8.88
C TYR A 91 -1.46 0.19 8.93
N VAL A 92 -1.24 -0.45 7.78
CA VAL A 92 -0.24 -1.50 7.61
C VAL A 92 0.71 -1.07 6.52
N ALA A 93 2.01 -1.24 6.75
CA ALA A 93 3.03 -1.04 5.73
C ALA A 93 4.16 -2.06 5.89
N PHE A 94 4.80 -2.44 4.78
CA PHE A 94 5.98 -3.29 4.80
C PHE A 94 6.87 -3.02 3.57
N VAL A 95 8.17 -3.30 3.72
CA VAL A 95 9.18 -3.18 2.67
C VAL A 95 9.90 -4.54 2.50
N PRO A 96 9.51 -5.37 1.52
CA PRO A 96 10.04 -6.73 1.37
C PRO A 96 11.57 -6.77 1.28
N GLY A 97 12.17 -5.90 0.46
CA GLY A 97 13.63 -5.83 0.28
C GLY A 97 14.40 -5.27 1.48
N ARG A 98 13.73 -5.01 2.61
CA ARG A 98 14.35 -4.58 3.86
C ARG A 98 13.91 -5.41 5.07
N ASP A 99 13.11 -6.46 4.84
CA ASP A 99 12.49 -7.26 5.91
C ASP A 99 11.87 -6.40 7.02
N LEU A 100 11.14 -5.35 6.61
CA LEU A 100 10.61 -4.34 7.51
C LEU A 100 9.08 -4.35 7.46
N GLY A 101 8.44 -4.46 8.62
CA GLY A 101 6.99 -4.44 8.78
C GLY A 101 6.50 -3.48 9.87
N LEU A 102 5.38 -2.81 9.64
CA LEU A 102 4.74 -1.89 10.57
C LEU A 102 3.22 -2.11 10.58
N VAL A 103 2.65 -2.15 11.78
CA VAL A 103 1.20 -2.13 12.00
C VAL A 103 0.89 -1.05 13.02
N ILE A 104 -0.05 -0.17 12.69
CA ILE A 104 -0.60 0.84 13.60
C ILE A 104 -2.11 0.60 13.69
N LEU A 105 -2.61 0.43 14.91
CA LEU A 105 -4.04 0.30 15.22
C LEU A 105 -4.41 1.38 16.24
N ALA A 106 -5.54 2.04 16.03
CA ALA A 106 -6.06 3.09 16.91
C ALA A 106 -7.56 2.93 17.17
N VAL A 107 -7.98 3.27 18.39
CA VAL A 107 -9.38 3.32 18.86
C VAL A 107 -10.09 4.63 18.53
N SER A 108 -9.71 5.21 17.39
CA SER A 108 -10.34 6.38 16.78
C SER A 108 -9.97 6.39 15.30
N ARG A 109 -10.74 7.11 14.47
CA ARG A 109 -10.42 7.25 13.04
C ARG A 109 -9.06 7.93 12.89
N ILE A 110 -8.13 7.26 12.22
CA ILE A 110 -6.87 7.88 11.79
C ILE A 110 -7.20 8.79 10.60
N HIS A 111 -6.96 10.10 10.76
CA HIS A 111 -7.01 11.02 9.64
C HIS A 111 -5.76 10.80 8.80
N ILE A 112 -5.95 10.35 7.56
CA ILE A 112 -4.85 10.35 6.60
C ILE A 112 -4.59 11.81 6.25
N ALA A 113 -3.37 12.29 6.54
CA ALA A 113 -3.02 13.70 6.44
C ALA A 113 -3.40 14.27 5.07
N ALA A 114 -4.33 15.22 5.06
CA ALA A 114 -4.54 16.10 3.93
C ALA A 114 -3.41 17.15 3.93
N PRO A 115 -2.86 17.54 2.77
CA PRO A 115 -2.04 18.73 2.72
C PRO A 115 -2.94 19.91 3.13
N THR A 116 -2.69 20.48 4.30
CA THR A 116 -3.26 21.77 4.70
C THR A 116 -2.65 22.85 3.82
N GLY A 117 -3.20 23.01 2.62
CA GLY A 117 -3.11 24.23 1.83
C GLY A 117 -4.33 25.08 2.17
N LEU A 118 -4.21 25.90 3.21
CA LEU A 118 -5.09 27.04 3.40
C LEU A 118 -4.47 28.23 2.64
N LEU A 119 -5.35 28.92 1.92
CA LEU A 119 -5.18 30.21 1.25
C LEU A 119 -4.52 31.26 2.16
#